data_AF-A0A6B9YMM9-F1
#
_entry.id   AF-A0A6B9YMM9-F1
#
_cell.length_a   1.000
_cell.length_b   1.000
_cell.length_c   1.000
_cell.angle_alpha   90.00
_cell.angle_beta   90.00
_cell.angle_gamma   90.00
#
_symmetry.space_group_name_H-M   'P 1'
#
loop_
_entity.id
_entity.type
_entity.pdbx_description
1 polymer ?
#
loop_
_entity_poly.entity_id
_entity_poly.type
_entity_poly.pdbx_seq_one_letter_code
_entity_poly.pdbx_strand_id
1 'polypeptide(L)'
;MATHTHSWVFFAGLFLLSAPFVSSQVFVVGEKTATSEIATSFTPTSLPLPTDKLGERGRRELIRNLEAEQGFAHLALPVGVITLKANGDLSPAGDKYRQMIYQKGEAAGPGDRVMVTALSIKGDQLVIDLNGGPYAKHRFLSHIQFNDNPVAATTGERPMGSRITLVFPGGIPDVSAPEVKALLAPVIDFGVKSGAQAYADTLPPRLRDAVAAHEVLVGMNQRMVIASLGAPERKVREESGDANGAVYEEWIYGHVPQTVKFIRFKGDRVSVVEIAELGKPLQIHDKNELEDAEVPANTRVIAMGDKAPGKDGGDSAAPTPPTLRLPGEAAPANAQGKVQYPTDKDASRQANRQPIPAVPGSPADPQSQAPPPSVQTTQPVRPQDIGRQAPSLGTQP
;
A
#
# COMPACT_ATOMS: atom_id res chain seq x y z
N MET A 1 -73.20 -57.36 -27.60
CA MET A 1 -73.58 -56.00 -28.06
C MET A 1 -74.15 -55.28 -26.84
N ALA A 2 -73.34 -54.53 -26.09
CA ALA A 2 -73.09 -53.07 -26.25
C ALA A 2 -74.40 -52.27 -26.07
N THR A 3 -74.58 -51.43 -25.05
CA THR A 3 -73.98 -50.08 -24.83
C THR A 3 -74.51 -49.54 -23.47
N HIS A 4 -73.70 -49.10 -22.50
CA HIS A 4 -73.12 -47.76 -22.22
C HIS A 4 -74.09 -46.60 -21.89
N THR A 5 -73.95 -46.00 -20.68
CA THR A 5 -73.78 -44.55 -20.31
C THR A 5 -74.25 -44.26 -18.86
N HIS A 6 -73.35 -44.08 -17.86
CA HIS A 6 -72.78 -42.84 -17.25
C HIS A 6 -73.79 -41.87 -16.61
N SER A 7 -73.88 -41.73 -15.27
CA SER A 7 -72.98 -41.13 -14.23
C SER A 7 -73.06 -39.61 -14.10
N TRP A 8 -73.57 -39.14 -12.94
CA TRP A 8 -73.26 -37.83 -12.36
C TRP A 8 -73.50 -37.86 -10.85
N VAL A 9 -72.45 -37.65 -10.03
CA VAL A 9 -72.59 -37.27 -8.62
C VAL A 9 -71.53 -36.22 -8.28
N PHE A 10 -72.02 -35.12 -7.72
CA PHE A 10 -71.29 -33.92 -7.32
C PHE A 10 -70.32 -34.17 -6.15
N PHE A 11 -69.13 -33.58 -6.28
CA PHE A 11 -68.12 -33.38 -5.24
C PHE A 11 -68.45 -32.13 -4.41
N ALA A 12 -68.46 -32.25 -3.09
CA ALA A 12 -68.42 -31.11 -2.17
C ALA A 12 -67.10 -31.17 -1.36
N GLY A 13 -66.33 -30.09 -1.44
CA GLY A 13 -64.94 -30.00 -1.02
C GLY A 13 -64.71 -29.72 0.47
N LEU A 14 -63.60 -30.26 0.97
CA LEU A 14 -63.02 -29.95 2.28
C LEU A 14 -61.70 -29.20 2.03
N PHE A 15 -61.70 -27.88 2.23
CA PHE A 15 -60.50 -27.05 2.16
C PHE A 15 -59.73 -27.16 3.49
N LEU A 16 -58.68 -27.98 3.51
CA LEU A 16 -57.68 -27.98 4.58
C LEU A 16 -56.68 -26.84 4.30
N LEU A 17 -56.66 -25.83 5.17
CA LEU A 17 -55.59 -24.83 5.22
C LEU A 17 -54.28 -25.53 5.63
N SER A 18 -53.41 -25.80 4.68
CA SER A 18 -52.01 -26.12 4.93
C SER A 18 -51.24 -24.82 5.19
N ALA A 19 -50.68 -24.67 6.39
CA ALA A 19 -49.69 -23.65 6.65
C ALA A 19 -48.44 -23.91 5.77
N PRO A 20 -47.88 -22.91 5.08
CA PRO A 20 -46.64 -23.11 4.33
C PRO A 20 -45.52 -23.34 5.35
N PHE A 21 -44.97 -24.56 5.37
CA PHE A 21 -43.69 -24.82 5.99
C PHE A 21 -42.68 -23.89 5.31
N VAL A 22 -42.15 -22.92 6.07
CA VAL A 22 -41.04 -22.08 5.64
C VAL A 22 -39.82 -23.00 5.59
N SER A 23 -39.56 -23.60 4.44
CA SER A 23 -38.33 -24.32 4.17
C SER A 23 -37.19 -23.31 4.25
N SER A 24 -36.40 -23.33 5.33
CA SER A 24 -35.11 -22.62 5.31
C SER A 24 -34.28 -23.26 4.20
N GLN A 25 -34.15 -22.59 3.06
CA GLN A 25 -33.27 -23.04 2.00
C GLN A 25 -31.83 -22.87 2.51
N VAL A 26 -31.26 -23.97 3.01
CA VAL A 26 -29.84 -24.04 3.30
C VAL A 26 -29.14 -24.10 1.95
N PHE A 27 -28.68 -22.95 1.45
CA PHE A 27 -27.80 -22.88 0.29
C PHE A 27 -26.45 -23.48 0.70
N VAL A 28 -26.29 -24.78 0.45
CA VAL A 28 -24.97 -25.40 0.54
C VAL A 28 -24.19 -24.89 -0.66
N VAL A 29 -23.28 -23.96 -0.42
CA VAL A 29 -22.36 -23.46 -1.44
C VAL A 29 -21.43 -24.61 -1.82
N GLY A 30 -21.74 -25.28 -2.94
CA GLY A 30 -20.87 -26.29 -3.53
C GLY A 30 -19.72 -25.63 -4.30
N GLU A 31 -18.65 -26.39 -4.54
CA GLU A 31 -17.45 -25.97 -5.29
C GLU A 31 -17.78 -25.22 -6.59
N LYS A 32 -18.77 -25.72 -7.35
CA LYS A 32 -19.20 -25.15 -8.64
C LYS A 32 -19.94 -23.81 -8.50
N THR A 33 -20.64 -23.59 -7.39
CA THR A 33 -21.37 -22.35 -7.12
C THR A 33 -20.45 -21.28 -6.52
N ALA A 34 -19.43 -21.67 -5.75
CA ALA A 34 -18.44 -20.73 -5.21
C ALA A 34 -17.47 -20.17 -6.26
N THR A 35 -17.21 -20.92 -7.33
CA THR A 35 -16.13 -20.61 -8.29
C THR A 35 -16.63 -20.23 -9.69
N SER A 36 -17.95 -20.13 -9.89
CA SER A 36 -18.56 -19.85 -11.19
C SER A 36 -18.21 -18.47 -11.74
N GLU A 37 -17.91 -17.51 -10.88
CA GLU A 37 -17.56 -16.13 -11.27
C GLU A 37 -16.06 -15.97 -11.62
N ILE A 38 -15.23 -16.98 -11.35
CA ILE A 38 -13.80 -16.93 -11.65
C ILE A 38 -13.59 -17.08 -13.16
N ALA A 39 -13.14 -16.00 -13.80
CA ALA A 39 -12.69 -16.01 -15.18
C ALA A 39 -11.46 -16.92 -15.32
N THR A 40 -11.56 -17.94 -16.18
CA THR A 40 -10.45 -18.86 -16.51
C THR A 40 -10.03 -18.75 -17.98
N SER A 41 -10.54 -17.75 -18.70
CA SER A 41 -10.16 -17.51 -20.09
C SER A 41 -8.74 -16.96 -20.13
N PHE A 42 -7.87 -17.63 -20.87
CA PHE A 42 -6.46 -17.31 -20.99
C PHE A 42 -6.12 -17.14 -22.48
N THR A 43 -5.51 -16.02 -22.84
CA THR A 43 -5.01 -15.77 -24.20
C THR A 43 -3.49 -15.96 -24.20
N PRO A 44 -2.96 -17.00 -24.88
CA PRO A 44 -1.53 -17.22 -24.94
C PRO A 44 -0.78 -16.06 -25.58
N THR A 45 0.41 -15.76 -25.06
CA THR A 45 1.32 -14.78 -25.67
C THR A 45 1.95 -15.36 -26.94
N SER A 46 2.33 -14.50 -27.89
CA SER A 46 3.13 -14.88 -29.06
C SER A 46 4.28 -13.89 -29.23
N LEU A 47 5.42 -14.19 -28.59
CA LEU A 47 6.65 -13.42 -28.72
C LEU A 47 7.73 -14.23 -29.46
N PRO A 48 8.52 -13.61 -30.35
CA PRO A 48 9.70 -14.25 -30.90
C PRO A 48 10.74 -14.42 -29.78
N LEU A 49 11.04 -15.67 -29.41
CA LEU A 49 12.07 -15.97 -28.42
C LEU A 49 13.42 -16.16 -29.12
N PRO A 50 14.51 -15.57 -28.60
CA PRO A 50 15.86 -15.83 -29.10
C PRO A 50 16.23 -17.32 -29.01
N THR A 51 17.11 -17.79 -29.87
CA THR A 51 17.60 -19.18 -29.84
C THR A 51 18.77 -19.36 -28.85
N ASP A 52 19.50 -18.29 -28.59
CA ASP A 52 20.67 -18.30 -27.71
C ASP A 52 20.26 -18.55 -26.26
N LYS A 53 21.07 -19.31 -25.53
CA LYS A 53 20.80 -19.65 -24.13
C LYS A 53 21.12 -18.49 -23.21
N LEU A 54 20.34 -18.36 -22.14
CA LEU A 54 20.54 -17.33 -21.13
C LEU A 54 21.93 -17.43 -20.46
N GLY A 55 22.78 -16.43 -20.73
CA GLY A 55 24.10 -16.29 -20.12
C GLY A 55 24.06 -15.76 -18.69
N GLU A 56 25.16 -15.88 -17.94
CA GLU A 56 25.22 -15.43 -16.53
C GLU A 56 24.93 -13.93 -16.33
N ARG A 57 25.33 -13.10 -17.31
CA ARG A 57 25.02 -11.67 -17.30
C ARG A 57 23.51 -11.44 -17.39
N GLY A 58 22.85 -12.08 -18.37
CA GLY A 58 21.39 -12.02 -18.54
C GLY A 58 20.65 -12.52 -17.30
N ARG A 59 21.13 -13.60 -16.67
CA ARG A 59 20.56 -14.09 -15.39
C ARG A 59 20.57 -13.02 -14.30
N ARG A 60 21.71 -12.34 -14.11
CA ARG A 60 21.84 -11.30 -13.08
C ARG A 60 20.98 -10.08 -13.39
N GLU A 61 20.92 -9.68 -14.66
CA GLU A 61 20.07 -8.58 -15.12
C GLU A 61 18.59 -8.89 -14.93
N LEU A 62 18.15 -10.12 -15.23
CA LEU A 62 16.77 -10.56 -15.00
C LEU A 62 16.39 -10.50 -13.51
N ILE A 63 17.22 -11.06 -12.63
CA ILE A 63 16.96 -11.02 -11.18
C ILE A 63 16.85 -9.58 -10.71
N ARG A 64 17.84 -8.73 -11.07
CA ARG A 64 17.85 -7.33 -10.63
C ARG A 64 16.64 -6.54 -11.10
N ASN A 65 16.16 -6.78 -12.31
CA ASN A 65 15.12 -5.97 -12.93
C ASN A 65 13.69 -6.47 -12.66
N LEU A 66 13.51 -7.75 -12.30
CA LEU A 66 12.21 -8.36 -11.99
C LEU A 66 11.95 -8.52 -10.50
N GLU A 67 12.99 -8.64 -9.68
CA GLU A 67 12.83 -8.71 -8.23
C GLU A 67 12.28 -7.37 -7.70
N ALA A 68 11.33 -7.45 -6.77
CA ALA A 68 10.58 -6.31 -6.24
C ALA A 68 9.65 -5.58 -7.23
N GLU A 69 9.45 -6.14 -8.43
CA GLU A 69 8.53 -5.54 -9.39
C GLU A 69 7.07 -5.70 -8.96
N GLN A 70 6.24 -4.69 -9.26
CA GLN A 70 4.82 -4.69 -8.96
C GLN A 70 4.00 -4.83 -10.24
N GLY A 71 2.90 -5.57 -10.15
CA GLY A 71 1.93 -5.73 -11.22
C GLY A 71 0.50 -5.87 -10.68
N PHE A 72 -0.46 -6.04 -11.57
CA PHE A 72 -1.84 -6.40 -11.23
C PHE A 72 -2.18 -7.79 -11.78
N ALA A 73 -2.87 -8.60 -10.99
CA ALA A 73 -3.32 -9.89 -11.47
C ALA A 73 -4.47 -9.73 -12.49
N HIS A 74 -4.37 -10.36 -13.66
CA HIS A 74 -5.47 -10.42 -14.63
C HIS A 74 -6.50 -11.49 -14.31
N LEU A 75 -6.08 -12.50 -13.54
CA LEU A 75 -6.86 -13.66 -13.16
C LEU A 75 -6.76 -13.84 -11.65
N ALA A 76 -7.77 -14.45 -11.04
CA ALA A 76 -7.70 -14.83 -9.63
C ALA A 76 -6.55 -15.83 -9.45
N LEU A 77 -5.54 -15.47 -8.67
CA LEU A 77 -4.37 -16.31 -8.43
C LEU A 77 -4.62 -17.22 -7.23
N PRO A 78 -4.43 -18.55 -7.33
CA PRO A 78 -4.54 -19.42 -6.18
C PRO A 78 -3.32 -19.26 -5.25
N VAL A 79 -3.54 -19.54 -3.96
CA VAL A 79 -2.44 -19.85 -3.04
C VAL A 79 -1.85 -21.18 -3.45
N GLY A 80 -0.77 -21.16 -4.22
CA GLY A 80 -0.22 -22.38 -4.80
C GLY A 80 0.79 -22.15 -5.90
N VAL A 81 0.97 -23.18 -6.73
CA VAL A 81 1.89 -23.17 -7.86
C VAL A 81 1.08 -23.30 -9.14
N ILE A 82 1.29 -22.36 -10.05
CA ILE A 82 0.74 -22.39 -11.42
C ILE A 82 1.90 -22.42 -12.41
N THR A 83 1.72 -23.16 -13.49
CA THR A 83 2.74 -23.35 -14.52
C THR A 83 2.28 -22.67 -15.80
N LEU A 84 3.05 -21.72 -16.28
CA LEU A 84 2.81 -21.02 -17.53
C LEU A 84 3.85 -21.48 -18.55
N LYS A 85 3.44 -22.00 -19.70
CA LYS A 85 4.39 -22.27 -20.78
C LYS A 85 4.66 -20.96 -21.54
N ALA A 86 5.92 -20.68 -21.85
CA ALA A 86 6.28 -19.54 -22.68
C ALA A 86 5.57 -19.66 -24.04
N ASN A 87 4.80 -18.63 -24.40
CA ASN A 87 3.91 -18.61 -25.57
C ASN A 87 2.90 -19.76 -25.65
N GLY A 88 2.51 -20.33 -24.51
CA GLY A 88 1.65 -21.50 -24.47
C GLY A 88 0.65 -21.43 -23.34
N ASP A 89 0.10 -22.59 -23.01
CA ASP A 89 -1.03 -22.69 -22.09
C ASP A 89 -0.63 -22.54 -20.62
N LEU A 90 -1.59 -22.07 -19.83
CA LEU A 90 -1.56 -22.09 -18.36
C LEU A 90 -2.01 -23.47 -17.85
N SER A 91 -1.30 -24.00 -16.86
CA SER A 91 -1.63 -25.27 -16.21
C SER A 91 -1.55 -25.14 -14.68
N PRO A 92 -2.58 -25.57 -13.93
CA PRO A 92 -3.86 -26.10 -14.42
C PRO A 92 -4.75 -25.04 -15.08
N ALA A 93 -5.62 -25.44 -16.00
CA ALA A 93 -6.63 -24.57 -16.63
C ALA A 93 -8.05 -25.04 -16.32
N GLY A 94 -9.03 -24.14 -16.52
CA GLY A 94 -10.46 -24.44 -16.41
C GLY A 94 -10.88 -24.91 -15.02
N ASP A 95 -11.61 -26.02 -14.94
CA ASP A 95 -12.19 -26.50 -13.68
C ASP A 95 -11.14 -26.91 -12.65
N LYS A 96 -9.98 -27.43 -13.09
CA LYS A 96 -8.89 -27.75 -12.16
C LYS A 96 -8.28 -26.50 -11.52
N TYR A 97 -8.31 -25.38 -12.23
CA TYR A 97 -7.88 -24.09 -11.69
C TYR A 97 -8.86 -23.59 -10.63
N ARG A 98 -10.16 -23.65 -10.93
CA ARG A 98 -11.23 -23.33 -9.97
C ARG A 98 -11.16 -24.19 -8.71
N GLN A 99 -10.97 -25.50 -8.89
CA GLN A 99 -10.82 -26.44 -7.79
C GLN A 99 -9.61 -26.10 -6.91
N MET A 100 -8.50 -25.67 -7.51
CA MET A 100 -7.32 -25.25 -6.77
C MET A 100 -7.61 -24.02 -5.90
N ILE A 101 -8.30 -23.01 -6.44
CA ILE A 101 -8.70 -21.82 -5.70
C ILE A 101 -9.66 -22.19 -4.57
N TYR A 102 -10.63 -23.07 -4.84
CA TYR A 102 -11.57 -23.53 -3.81
C TYR A 102 -10.88 -24.25 -2.65
N GLN A 103 -9.90 -25.12 -2.94
CA GLN A 103 -9.22 -25.93 -1.92
C GLN A 103 -8.16 -25.15 -1.14
N LYS A 104 -7.38 -24.29 -1.83
CA LYS A 104 -6.21 -23.62 -1.24
C LYS A 104 -6.48 -22.15 -0.88
N GLY A 105 -7.55 -21.57 -1.40
CA GLY A 105 -7.85 -20.16 -1.28
C GLY A 105 -7.24 -19.33 -2.42
N GLU A 106 -7.71 -18.10 -2.49
CA GLU A 106 -7.27 -17.07 -3.42
C GLU A 106 -6.16 -16.23 -2.78
N ALA A 107 -5.05 -16.06 -3.49
CA ALA A 107 -3.90 -15.25 -3.09
C ALA A 107 -4.05 -13.78 -3.52
N ALA A 108 -4.63 -13.55 -4.70
CA ALA A 108 -4.89 -12.23 -5.25
C ALA A 108 -6.03 -12.33 -6.27
N GLY A 109 -6.97 -11.39 -6.24
CA GLY A 109 -8.06 -11.34 -7.19
C GLY A 109 -7.72 -10.62 -8.50
N PRO A 110 -8.59 -10.72 -9.51
CA PRO A 110 -8.44 -9.95 -10.74
C PRO A 110 -8.45 -8.44 -10.41
N GLY A 111 -7.39 -7.73 -10.80
CA GLY A 111 -7.16 -6.32 -10.51
C GLY A 111 -6.38 -6.03 -9.22
N ASP A 112 -6.08 -7.05 -8.40
CA ASP A 112 -5.30 -6.85 -7.18
C ASP A 112 -3.81 -6.66 -7.47
N ARG A 113 -3.18 -5.79 -6.67
CA ARG A 113 -1.74 -5.54 -6.78
C ARG A 113 -0.97 -6.75 -6.24
N VAL A 114 -0.06 -7.25 -7.06
CA VAL A 114 0.88 -8.32 -6.72
C VAL A 114 2.31 -7.82 -6.85
N MET A 115 3.20 -8.35 -6.02
CA MET A 115 4.62 -8.01 -6.05
C MET A 115 5.47 -9.26 -6.21
N VAL A 116 6.46 -9.20 -7.09
CA VAL A 116 7.49 -10.23 -7.23
C VAL A 116 8.45 -10.13 -6.05
N THR A 117 8.43 -11.15 -5.20
CA THR A 117 9.22 -11.19 -3.95
C THR A 117 10.46 -12.07 -4.04
N ALA A 118 10.51 -13.02 -4.99
CA ALA A 118 11.71 -13.77 -5.28
C ALA A 118 11.67 -14.29 -6.73
N LEU A 119 12.85 -14.35 -7.35
CA LEU A 119 13.05 -14.95 -8.66
C LEU A 119 14.11 -16.05 -8.57
N SER A 120 13.82 -17.22 -9.13
CA SER A 120 14.75 -18.36 -9.16
C SER A 120 14.79 -18.99 -10.54
N ILE A 121 15.99 -19.09 -11.11
CA ILE A 121 16.22 -19.66 -12.42
C ILE A 121 16.64 -21.13 -12.26
N LYS A 122 15.85 -22.05 -12.82
CA LYS A 122 16.08 -23.51 -12.71
C LYS A 122 16.03 -24.15 -14.10
N GLY A 123 17.20 -24.36 -14.71
CA GLY A 123 17.31 -25.08 -15.99
C GLY A 123 16.48 -24.44 -17.09
N ASP A 124 15.30 -25.01 -17.35
CA ASP A 124 14.31 -24.60 -18.34
C ASP A 124 13.14 -23.75 -17.77
N GLN A 125 13.18 -23.43 -16.47
CA GLN A 125 12.06 -22.78 -15.78
C GLN A 125 12.50 -21.55 -15.00
N LEU A 126 11.68 -20.51 -15.08
CA LEU A 126 11.77 -19.33 -14.25
C LEU A 126 10.70 -19.42 -13.16
N VAL A 127 11.12 -19.54 -11.91
CA VAL A 127 10.24 -19.65 -10.74
C VAL A 127 10.11 -18.27 -10.10
N ILE A 128 8.89 -17.74 -10.10
CA ILE A 128 8.56 -16.39 -9.64
C ILE A 128 7.63 -16.53 -8.43
N ASP A 129 8.05 -16.00 -7.29
CA ASP A 129 7.23 -15.96 -6.07
C ASP A 129 6.55 -14.59 -5.93
N LEU A 130 5.22 -14.61 -5.92
CA LEU A 130 4.37 -13.44 -5.73
C LEU A 130 3.93 -13.36 -4.27
N ASN A 131 4.01 -12.16 -3.68
CA ASN A 131 3.56 -11.87 -2.31
C ASN A 131 4.11 -12.89 -1.28
N GLY A 132 5.40 -13.22 -1.36
CA GLY A 132 6.08 -14.14 -0.46
C GLY A 132 6.06 -15.61 -0.91
N GLY A 133 5.30 -15.92 -1.95
CA GLY A 133 5.11 -17.28 -2.47
C GLY A 133 4.19 -18.15 -1.61
N PRO A 134 3.87 -19.37 -2.09
CA PRO A 134 2.88 -20.25 -1.44
C PRO A 134 3.45 -21.06 -0.27
N TYR A 135 4.76 -21.01 -0.04
CA TYR A 135 5.44 -21.80 0.99
C TYR A 135 6.22 -20.87 1.93
N ALA A 136 6.13 -21.14 3.23
CA ALA A 136 6.88 -20.41 4.23
C ALA A 136 8.38 -20.68 4.04
N LYS A 137 9.19 -19.61 4.06
CA LYS A 137 10.65 -19.75 4.01
C LYS A 137 11.13 -20.38 5.32
N HIS A 138 11.96 -21.41 5.22
CA HIS A 138 12.52 -22.08 6.39
C HIS A 138 13.47 -21.15 7.15
N ARG A 139 13.14 -20.79 8.39
CA ARG A 139 13.96 -19.97 9.28
C ARG A 139 14.55 -20.84 10.38
N PHE A 140 15.79 -21.30 10.24
CA PHE A 140 16.39 -22.23 11.22
C PHE A 140 16.40 -21.68 12.66
N LEU A 141 16.60 -20.36 12.83
CA LEU A 141 16.56 -19.69 14.14
C LEU A 141 15.19 -19.76 14.84
N SER A 142 14.09 -20.01 14.10
CA SER A 142 12.77 -20.18 14.69
C SER A 142 12.63 -21.48 15.50
N HIS A 143 13.55 -22.43 15.29
CA HIS A 143 13.57 -23.72 16.00
C HIS A 143 14.50 -23.68 17.22
N ILE A 144 15.20 -22.57 17.46
CA ILE A 144 16.13 -22.41 18.57
C ILE A 144 15.42 -21.65 19.70
N GLN A 145 15.38 -22.26 20.88
CA GLN A 145 14.86 -21.68 22.11
C GLN A 145 16.00 -21.57 23.12
N PHE A 146 16.06 -20.47 23.85
CA PHE A 146 17.02 -20.26 24.93
C PHE A 146 16.24 -19.88 26.19
N ASN A 147 16.36 -20.68 27.26
CA ASN A 147 15.62 -20.50 28.51
C ASN A 147 14.10 -20.34 28.30
N ASP A 148 13.48 -21.24 27.54
CA ASP A 148 12.05 -21.22 27.18
C ASP A 148 11.56 -19.96 26.43
N ASN A 149 12.49 -19.11 25.97
CA ASN A 149 12.19 -17.94 25.15
C ASN A 149 12.65 -18.19 23.70
N PRO A 150 11.75 -18.09 22.69
CA PRO A 150 12.15 -18.27 21.29
C PRO A 150 13.12 -17.16 20.85
N VAL A 151 14.25 -17.55 20.25
CA VAL A 151 15.30 -16.61 19.80
C VAL A 151 14.82 -15.73 18.64
N ALA A 152 13.88 -16.23 17.83
CA ALA A 152 13.22 -15.47 16.80
C ALA A 152 11.71 -15.47 17.04
N ALA A 153 11.06 -14.31 16.86
CA ALA A 153 9.62 -14.25 16.82
C ALA A 153 9.10 -15.17 15.70
N THR A 154 8.40 -16.23 16.09
CA THR A 154 7.57 -17.03 15.19
C THR A 154 6.32 -16.19 14.92
N THR A 155 6.43 -15.24 14.00
CA THR A 155 5.25 -14.65 13.39
C THR A 155 4.53 -15.80 12.70
N GLY A 156 3.37 -16.21 13.20
CA GLY A 156 2.54 -17.28 12.64
C GLY A 156 1.95 -16.94 11.26
N GLU A 157 2.70 -16.20 10.45
CA GLU A 157 2.33 -15.69 9.15
C GLU A 157 2.22 -16.87 8.20
N ARG A 158 0.98 -17.15 7.79
CA ARG A 158 0.69 -18.20 6.83
C ARG A 158 1.10 -17.69 5.45
N PRO A 159 1.85 -18.48 4.65
CA PRO A 159 2.20 -18.08 3.30
C PRO A 159 0.93 -18.06 2.45
N MET A 160 0.43 -16.87 2.14
CA MET A 160 -0.76 -16.66 1.31
C MET A 160 -0.41 -16.23 -0.11
N GLY A 161 0.86 -16.34 -0.51
CA GLY A 161 1.33 -15.94 -1.83
C GLY A 161 1.04 -16.99 -2.92
N SER A 162 1.41 -16.64 -4.14
CA SER A 162 1.30 -17.52 -5.31
C SER A 162 2.67 -17.68 -5.98
N ARG A 163 2.89 -18.81 -6.66
CA ARG A 163 4.11 -19.08 -7.41
C ARG A 163 3.77 -19.33 -8.86
N ILE A 164 4.40 -18.58 -9.75
CA ILE A 164 4.32 -18.80 -11.19
C ILE A 164 5.62 -19.45 -11.65
N THR A 165 5.49 -20.61 -12.28
CA THR A 165 6.58 -21.31 -12.94
C THR A 165 6.46 -21.09 -14.43
N LEU A 166 7.27 -20.19 -14.99
CA LEU A 166 7.33 -19.94 -16.43
C LEU A 166 8.30 -20.95 -17.07
N VAL A 167 7.77 -21.85 -17.91
CA VAL A 167 8.50 -22.97 -18.52
C VAL A 167 8.84 -22.64 -19.97
N PHE A 168 10.11 -22.78 -20.33
CA PHE A 168 10.62 -22.59 -21.68
C PHE A 168 10.97 -23.95 -22.31
N PRO A 169 10.20 -24.44 -23.29
CA PRO A 169 10.52 -25.70 -23.98
C PRO A 169 11.88 -25.58 -24.67
N GLY A 170 12.90 -26.29 -24.18
CA GLY A 170 14.26 -26.26 -24.74
C GLY A 170 15.29 -25.45 -23.93
N GLY A 171 14.90 -24.88 -22.79
CA GLY A 171 15.77 -24.08 -21.94
C GLY A 171 15.45 -22.60 -22.01
N ILE A 172 15.89 -21.83 -21.03
CA ILE A 172 15.63 -20.38 -20.98
C ILE A 172 16.51 -19.68 -22.02
N PRO A 173 15.90 -19.00 -23.01
CA PRO A 173 16.64 -18.23 -23.99
C PRO A 173 17.17 -16.92 -23.38
N ASP A 174 18.05 -16.22 -24.09
CA ASP A 174 18.58 -14.91 -23.67
C ASP A 174 17.50 -13.82 -23.75
N VAL A 175 16.57 -13.88 -22.79
CA VAL A 175 15.40 -13.00 -22.71
C VAL A 175 15.67 -11.81 -21.80
N SER A 176 15.13 -10.67 -22.18
CA SER A 176 15.19 -9.45 -21.38
C SER A 176 14.06 -9.40 -20.34
N ALA A 177 14.21 -8.57 -19.30
CA ALA A 177 13.15 -8.41 -18.29
C ALA A 177 11.82 -7.92 -18.89
N PRO A 178 11.79 -6.96 -19.84
CA PRO A 178 10.56 -6.59 -20.54
C PRO A 178 9.90 -7.75 -21.30
N GLU A 179 10.68 -8.63 -21.93
CA GLU A 179 10.15 -9.81 -22.61
C GLU A 179 9.52 -10.79 -21.63
N VAL A 180 10.15 -11.04 -20.48
CA VAL A 180 9.58 -11.89 -19.43
C VAL A 180 8.25 -11.30 -18.92
N LYS A 181 8.17 -9.99 -18.71
CA LYS A 181 6.91 -9.32 -18.33
C LYS A 181 5.84 -9.50 -19.40
N ALA A 182 6.20 -9.37 -20.67
CA ALA A 182 5.27 -9.58 -21.77
C ALA A 182 4.80 -11.05 -21.87
N LEU A 183 5.66 -12.03 -21.55
CA LEU A 183 5.26 -13.44 -21.43
C LEU A 183 4.30 -13.68 -20.27
N LEU A 184 4.45 -12.93 -19.18
CA LEU A 184 3.58 -13.02 -18.00
C LEU A 184 2.29 -12.19 -18.14
N ALA A 185 2.19 -11.32 -19.14
CA ALA A 185 1.06 -10.42 -19.38
C ALA A 185 -0.33 -11.09 -19.30
N PRO A 186 -0.54 -12.34 -19.77
CA PRO A 186 -1.85 -13.00 -19.63
C PRO A 186 -2.27 -13.27 -18.18
N VAL A 187 -1.32 -13.28 -17.24
CA VAL A 187 -1.56 -13.56 -15.81
C VAL A 187 -1.36 -12.33 -14.93
N ILE A 188 -0.33 -11.52 -15.23
CA ILE A 188 0.01 -10.30 -14.49
C ILE A 188 0.32 -9.18 -15.47
N ASP A 189 -0.33 -8.04 -15.29
CA ASP A 189 0.03 -6.80 -15.95
C ASP A 189 1.09 -6.03 -15.14
N PHE A 190 2.27 -5.88 -15.74
CA PHE A 190 3.38 -5.08 -15.18
C PHE A 190 3.38 -3.65 -15.70
N GLY A 191 2.42 -3.25 -16.55
CA GLY A 191 2.26 -1.90 -17.09
C GLY A 191 1.83 -0.84 -16.06
N VAL A 192 1.97 -1.14 -14.77
CA VAL A 192 1.56 -0.27 -13.68
C VAL A 192 2.44 0.97 -13.64
N LYS A 193 1.84 2.09 -14.04
CA LYS A 193 2.43 3.40 -13.78
C LYS A 193 2.49 3.59 -12.27
N SER A 194 3.67 3.91 -11.74
CA SER A 194 3.79 4.34 -10.35
C SER A 194 2.86 5.54 -10.11
N GLY A 195 2.42 5.77 -8.86
CA GLY A 195 1.55 6.92 -8.56
C GLY A 195 2.15 8.25 -9.03
N ALA A 196 3.47 8.37 -8.99
CA ALA A 196 4.21 9.51 -9.54
C ALA A 196 4.15 9.57 -11.07
N GLN A 197 4.34 8.45 -11.78
CA GLN A 197 4.26 8.39 -13.24
C GLN A 197 2.84 8.67 -13.75
N ALA A 198 1.82 8.10 -13.09
CA ALA A 198 0.42 8.35 -13.42
C ALA A 198 0.06 9.83 -13.24
N TYR A 199 0.60 10.47 -12.20
CA TYR A 199 0.44 11.90 -12.00
C TYR A 199 1.21 12.73 -13.04
N ALA A 200 2.46 12.37 -13.36
CA ALA A 200 3.27 13.04 -14.38
C ALA A 200 2.59 13.07 -15.75
N ASP A 201 1.89 11.99 -16.12
CA ASP A 201 1.15 11.92 -17.39
C ASP A 201 -0.04 12.88 -17.46
N THR A 202 -0.57 13.34 -16.31
CA THR A 202 -1.62 14.37 -16.25
C THR A 202 -1.07 15.78 -16.40
N LEU A 203 0.25 15.96 -16.27
CA LEU A 203 0.90 17.26 -16.35
C LEU A 203 1.16 17.69 -17.81
N PRO A 204 1.22 19.02 -18.06
CA PRO A 204 1.69 19.58 -19.33
C PRO A 204 3.08 19.05 -19.72
N PRO A 205 3.43 18.97 -21.02
CA PRO A 205 4.67 18.36 -21.52
C PRO A 205 5.93 18.87 -20.81
N ARG A 206 6.06 20.20 -20.64
CA ARG A 206 7.22 20.81 -19.98
C ARG A 206 7.41 20.33 -18.54
N LEU A 207 6.32 20.25 -17.77
CA LEU A 207 6.34 19.76 -16.40
C LEU A 207 6.59 18.25 -16.34
N ARG A 208 6.03 17.49 -17.27
CA ARG A 208 6.26 16.04 -17.39
C ARG A 208 7.72 15.73 -17.67
N ASP A 209 8.35 16.48 -18.58
CA ASP A 209 9.76 16.31 -18.94
C ASP A 209 10.67 16.67 -17.76
N ALA A 210 10.35 17.73 -17.01
CA ALA A 210 11.06 18.07 -15.78
C ALA A 210 10.94 16.98 -14.70
N VAL A 211 9.74 16.41 -14.51
CA VAL A 211 9.52 15.28 -13.59
C VAL A 211 10.32 14.05 -14.03
N ALA A 212 10.32 13.72 -15.33
CA ALA A 212 11.10 12.60 -15.88
C ALA A 212 12.61 12.83 -15.73
N ALA A 213 13.07 14.06 -15.86
CA ALA A 213 14.45 14.47 -15.64
C ALA A 213 14.84 14.57 -14.14
N HIS A 214 13.90 14.35 -13.21
CA HIS A 214 14.10 14.54 -11.77
C HIS A 214 14.57 15.97 -11.43
N GLU A 215 14.04 16.94 -12.17
CA GLU A 215 14.28 18.37 -12.03
C GLU A 215 13.06 19.04 -11.37
N VAL A 216 13.33 20.09 -10.59
CA VAL A 216 12.31 20.87 -9.92
C VAL A 216 12.39 22.30 -10.44
N LEU A 217 11.29 22.77 -10.99
CA LEU A 217 11.17 24.14 -11.48
C LEU A 217 10.54 25.02 -10.39
N VAL A 218 10.98 26.28 -10.33
CA VAL A 218 10.35 27.29 -9.48
C VAL A 218 8.89 27.46 -9.91
N GLY A 219 7.97 27.50 -8.95
CA GLY A 219 6.53 27.57 -9.16
C GLY A 219 5.78 26.23 -9.11
N MET A 220 6.49 25.09 -9.11
CA MET A 220 5.88 23.76 -8.97
C MET A 220 5.14 23.61 -7.62
N ASN A 221 4.06 22.81 -7.60
CA ASN A 221 3.37 22.48 -6.35
C ASN A 221 4.11 21.38 -5.55
N GLN A 222 3.90 21.28 -4.24
CA GLN A 222 4.53 20.25 -3.39
C GLN A 222 4.35 18.82 -3.96
N ARG A 223 3.17 18.50 -4.48
CA ARG A 223 2.89 17.19 -5.12
C ARG A 223 3.74 16.93 -6.36
N MET A 224 4.04 17.96 -7.15
CA MET A 224 4.91 17.84 -8.33
C MET A 224 6.36 17.58 -7.90
N VAL A 225 6.82 18.26 -6.85
CA VAL A 225 8.16 18.02 -6.29
C VAL A 225 8.30 16.58 -5.78
N ILE A 226 7.27 16.06 -5.10
CA ILE A 226 7.25 14.65 -4.66
C ILE A 226 7.25 13.71 -5.89
N ALA A 227 6.57 14.07 -6.97
CA ALA A 227 6.60 13.26 -8.18
C ALA A 227 7.97 13.26 -8.86
N SER A 228 8.70 14.39 -8.84
CA SER A 228 10.04 14.52 -9.42
C SER A 228 11.14 13.88 -8.57
N LEU A 229 11.14 14.11 -7.25
CA LEU A 229 12.26 13.75 -6.36
C LEU A 229 11.89 12.73 -5.27
N GLY A 230 10.61 12.39 -5.12
CA GLY A 230 10.14 11.53 -4.04
C GLY A 230 9.95 12.26 -2.71
N ALA A 231 9.85 11.47 -1.63
CA ALA A 231 9.74 12.01 -0.29
C ALA A 231 11.08 12.65 0.13
N PRO A 232 11.07 13.87 0.72
CA PRO A 232 12.29 14.51 1.19
C PRO A 232 12.87 13.79 2.40
N GLU A 233 14.20 13.84 2.53
CA GLU A 233 14.90 13.27 3.68
C GLU A 233 14.66 14.10 4.94
N ARG A 234 14.64 15.43 4.79
CA ARG A 234 14.38 16.37 5.88
C ARG A 234 13.47 17.49 5.42
N LYS A 235 12.50 17.83 6.28
CA LYS A 235 11.62 18.99 6.14
C LYS A 235 11.88 19.94 7.29
N VAL A 236 12.14 21.21 6.98
CA VAL A 236 12.33 22.28 7.96
C VAL A 236 11.26 23.31 7.71
N ARG A 237 10.61 23.80 8.77
CA ARG A 237 9.63 24.88 8.68
C ARG A 237 10.18 26.06 9.45
N GLU A 238 10.35 27.19 8.77
CA GLU A 238 10.86 28.42 9.36
C GLU A 238 9.86 29.55 9.18
N GLU A 239 9.69 30.35 10.22
CA GLU A 239 8.91 31.58 10.18
C GLU A 239 9.91 32.72 9.96
N SER A 240 9.80 33.44 8.84
CA SER A 240 10.71 34.55 8.59
C SER A 240 10.46 35.64 9.63
N GLY A 241 11.53 36.13 10.26
CA GLY A 241 11.50 37.19 11.26
C GLY A 241 11.12 38.58 10.74
N ASP A 242 10.64 38.69 9.50
CA ASP A 242 10.17 39.92 8.89
C ASP A 242 8.76 40.28 9.37
N ALA A 243 8.42 41.57 9.32
CA ALA A 243 7.15 42.14 9.82
C ALA A 243 5.85 41.53 9.24
N ASN A 244 5.95 40.66 8.23
CA ASN A 244 4.82 39.96 7.59
C ASN A 244 4.69 38.47 7.99
N GLY A 245 5.56 37.93 8.86
CA GLY A 245 5.44 36.57 9.42
C GLY A 245 5.29 35.46 8.36
N ALA A 246 5.95 35.60 7.21
CA ALA A 246 5.80 34.63 6.13
C ALA A 246 6.46 33.30 6.52
N VAL A 247 5.65 32.24 6.52
CA VAL A 247 6.10 30.89 6.86
C VAL A 247 6.57 30.19 5.59
N TYR A 248 7.80 29.69 5.62
CA TYR A 248 8.39 28.94 4.53
C TYR A 248 8.70 27.52 4.99
N GLU A 249 8.55 26.57 4.07
CA GLU A 249 8.92 25.18 4.30
C GLU A 249 10.09 24.85 3.38
N GLU A 250 11.20 24.38 3.92
CA GLU A 250 12.38 23.98 3.17
C GLU A 250 12.51 22.46 3.19
N TRP A 251 12.56 21.86 2.01
CA TRP A 251 12.79 20.44 1.82
C TRP A 251 14.22 20.21 1.37
N ILE A 252 14.89 19.28 2.03
CA ILE A 252 16.29 18.98 1.80
C ILE A 252 16.36 17.55 1.27
N TYR A 253 16.97 17.43 0.09
CA TYR A 253 17.21 16.17 -0.59
C TYR A 253 18.70 15.92 -0.71
N GLY A 254 19.14 14.75 -0.24
CA GLY A 254 20.51 14.30 -0.33
C GLY A 254 21.38 14.70 0.86
N HIS A 255 22.54 14.04 0.96
CA HIS A 255 23.54 14.26 1.99
C HIS A 255 24.94 14.37 1.37
N VAL A 256 25.81 15.16 2.00
CA VAL A 256 27.23 15.28 1.61
C VAL A 256 27.89 13.90 1.72
N PRO A 257 28.63 13.40 0.69
CA PRO A 257 29.24 14.10 -0.45
C PRO A 257 28.44 14.15 -1.77
N GLN A 258 27.19 13.69 -1.78
CA GLN A 258 26.33 13.72 -2.97
C GLN A 258 25.74 15.12 -3.20
N THR A 259 25.18 15.37 -4.38
CA THR A 259 24.49 16.64 -4.70
C THR A 259 23.32 16.86 -3.74
N VAL A 260 23.32 18.00 -3.04
CA VAL A 260 22.23 18.39 -2.14
C VAL A 260 21.32 19.39 -2.85
N LYS A 261 20.01 19.18 -2.78
CA LYS A 261 19.00 20.10 -3.30
C LYS A 261 18.18 20.67 -2.15
N PHE A 262 18.14 21.99 -2.03
CA PHE A 262 17.29 22.72 -1.09
C PHE A 262 16.12 23.33 -1.86
N ILE A 263 14.90 23.01 -1.44
CA ILE A 263 13.69 23.48 -2.12
C ILE A 263 12.86 24.22 -1.10
N ARG A 264 12.76 25.54 -1.27
CA ARG A 264 11.97 26.41 -0.41
C ARG A 264 10.58 26.59 -1.00
N PHE A 265 9.58 26.34 -0.19
CA PHE A 265 8.17 26.51 -0.48
C PHE A 265 7.62 27.75 0.22
N LYS A 266 6.77 28.48 -0.49
CA LYS A 266 5.88 29.50 0.06
C LYS A 266 4.45 29.02 -0.13
N GLY A 267 3.82 28.55 0.94
CA GLY A 267 2.55 27.83 0.84
C GLY A 267 2.71 26.50 0.08
N ASP A 268 1.95 26.31 -0.99
CA ASP A 268 2.00 25.07 -1.80
C ASP A 268 3.02 25.12 -2.96
N ARG A 269 3.65 26.28 -3.21
CA ARG A 269 4.50 26.49 -4.40
C ARG A 269 5.97 26.66 -4.06
N VAL A 270 6.83 26.14 -4.94
CA VAL A 270 8.28 26.35 -4.87
C VAL A 270 8.60 27.81 -5.18
N SER A 271 9.30 28.47 -4.27
CA SER A 271 9.80 29.84 -4.46
C SER A 271 11.28 29.90 -4.82
N VAL A 272 12.10 28.99 -4.27
CA VAL A 272 13.54 28.96 -4.50
C VAL A 272 14.01 27.51 -4.57
N VAL A 273 14.87 27.20 -5.54
CA VAL A 273 15.59 25.93 -5.63
C VAL A 273 17.08 26.23 -5.58
N GLU A 274 17.78 25.65 -4.60
CA GLU A 274 19.24 25.76 -4.48
C GLU A 274 19.88 24.38 -4.69
N ILE A 275 20.78 24.26 -5.66
CA ILE A 275 21.47 23.01 -5.99
C ILE A 275 22.94 23.17 -5.63
N ALA A 276 23.40 22.36 -4.66
CA ALA A 276 24.77 22.29 -4.22
C ALA A 276 25.43 21.02 -4.77
N GLU A 277 26.15 21.16 -5.89
CA GLU A 277 26.98 20.09 -6.47
C GLU A 277 28.42 20.19 -6.01
N LEU A 278 29.06 19.04 -5.75
CA LEU A 278 30.46 18.98 -5.31
C LEU A 278 31.39 19.57 -6.38
N GLY A 279 32.03 20.71 -6.07
CA GLY A 279 32.99 21.37 -6.95
C GLY A 279 32.40 22.40 -7.92
N LYS A 280 31.08 22.66 -7.87
CA LYS A 280 30.44 23.77 -8.61
C LYS A 280 29.90 24.83 -7.65
N PRO A 281 29.80 26.10 -8.07
CA PRO A 281 29.14 27.13 -7.27
C PRO A 281 27.65 26.79 -7.08
N LEU A 282 27.08 27.20 -5.95
CA LEU A 282 25.67 27.02 -5.62
C LEU A 282 24.78 27.61 -6.73
N GLN A 283 23.93 26.79 -7.34
CA GLN A 283 22.98 27.24 -8.36
C GLN A 283 21.67 27.62 -7.67
N ILE A 284 21.32 28.90 -7.67
CA ILE A 284 20.09 29.43 -7.07
C ILE A 284 19.13 29.79 -8.20
N HIS A 285 17.97 29.13 -8.21
CA HIS A 285 16.86 29.44 -9.10
C HIS A 285 15.77 30.14 -8.28
N ASP A 286 15.55 31.43 -8.54
CA ASP A 286 14.60 32.30 -7.84
C ASP A 286 13.47 32.83 -8.75
N LYS A 287 13.66 32.74 -10.07
CA LYS A 287 12.67 33.21 -11.06
C LYS A 287 11.65 32.12 -11.32
N ASN A 288 10.36 32.48 -11.33
CA ASN A 288 9.30 31.55 -11.72
C ASN A 288 9.47 31.16 -13.20
N GLU A 289 9.76 29.89 -13.45
CA GLU A 289 9.98 29.35 -14.79
C GLU A 289 8.70 28.76 -15.41
N LEU A 290 7.61 28.69 -14.64
CA LEU A 290 6.29 28.24 -15.08
C LEU A 290 5.42 29.43 -15.49
N GLU A 291 4.91 29.39 -16.72
CA GLU A 291 3.88 30.34 -17.17
C GLU A 291 2.55 30.03 -16.47
N ASP A 292 1.74 31.05 -16.14
CA ASP A 292 0.50 30.88 -15.36
C ASP A 292 -0.50 29.88 -15.98
N ALA A 293 -0.39 29.61 -17.29
CA ALA A 293 -1.19 28.64 -18.02
C ALA A 293 -0.74 27.17 -17.83
N GLU A 294 0.48 26.92 -17.36
CA GLU A 294 1.04 25.58 -17.15
C GLU A 294 0.76 25.05 -15.75
N VAL A 295 0.19 25.88 -14.87
CA VAL A 295 -0.19 25.46 -13.53
C VAL A 295 -1.56 24.78 -13.61
N PRO A 296 -1.66 23.45 -13.41
CA PRO A 296 -2.96 22.84 -13.25
C PRO A 296 -3.60 23.44 -12.00
N ALA A 297 -4.65 24.23 -12.19
CA ALA A 297 -5.56 24.53 -11.12
C ALA A 297 -6.03 23.19 -10.54
N ASN A 298 -6.13 23.08 -9.21
CA ASN A 298 -6.78 21.94 -8.54
C ASN A 298 -8.30 21.97 -8.85
N THR A 299 -8.65 21.87 -10.13
CA THR A 299 -10.02 21.77 -10.59
C THR A 299 -10.43 20.35 -10.31
N ARG A 300 -11.06 20.14 -9.16
CA ARG A 300 -11.90 18.97 -8.93
C ARG A 300 -12.94 19.00 -10.05
N VAL A 301 -12.75 18.18 -11.08
CA VAL A 301 -13.74 18.01 -12.14
C VAL A 301 -14.99 17.47 -11.45
N ILE A 302 -15.96 18.34 -11.28
CA ILE A 302 -17.28 17.96 -10.78
C ILE A 302 -17.87 17.09 -11.87
N ALA A 303 -17.87 15.77 -11.66
CA ALA A 303 -18.61 14.86 -12.51
C ALA A 303 -20.08 15.32 -12.53
N MET A 304 -20.75 15.18 -13.68
CA MET A 304 -22.12 15.59 -14.00
C MET A 304 -23.20 14.93 -13.11
N GLY A 305 -23.10 15.07 -11.78
CA GLY A 305 -23.96 14.44 -10.79
C GLY A 305 -24.00 15.19 -9.45
N ASP A 306 -22.94 15.92 -9.10
CA ASP A 306 -22.96 16.80 -7.93
C ASP A 306 -23.29 18.23 -8.36
N LYS A 307 -24.51 18.67 -8.07
CA LYS A 307 -24.89 20.09 -8.26
C LYS A 307 -24.00 20.96 -7.38
N ALA A 308 -23.32 21.93 -7.99
CA ALA A 308 -22.70 23.02 -7.26
C ALA A 308 -23.75 23.71 -6.38
N PRO A 309 -23.40 24.19 -5.16
CA PRO A 309 -24.28 25.04 -4.38
C PRO A 309 -24.35 26.40 -5.07
N GLY A 310 -25.24 26.49 -6.07
CA GLY A 310 -25.52 27.71 -6.79
C GLY A 310 -26.27 28.68 -5.90
N LYS A 311 -25.72 29.89 -5.79
CA LYS A 311 -26.50 31.11 -5.92
C LYS A 311 -27.51 30.89 -7.05
N ASP A 312 -28.78 30.77 -6.70
CA ASP A 312 -29.93 31.35 -7.40
C ASP A 312 -31.19 30.96 -6.62
N GLY A 313 -31.95 31.98 -6.22
CA GLY A 313 -33.18 31.82 -5.47
C GLY A 313 -34.24 31.10 -6.30
N GLY A 314 -34.66 29.94 -5.82
CA GLY A 314 -35.74 29.16 -6.41
C GLY A 314 -35.85 27.81 -5.70
N ASP A 315 -36.91 27.68 -4.91
CA ASP A 315 -37.29 26.53 -4.07
C ASP A 315 -36.84 25.15 -4.59
N SER A 316 -35.81 24.61 -3.97
CA SER A 316 -35.51 23.17 -3.93
C SER A 316 -34.56 22.91 -2.75
N ALA A 317 -35.16 22.68 -1.58
CA ALA A 317 -34.42 22.31 -0.37
C ALA A 317 -33.63 21.01 -0.62
N ALA A 318 -32.38 20.99 -0.14
CA ALA A 318 -31.56 19.78 -0.11
C ALA A 318 -32.33 18.64 0.58
N PRO A 319 -32.20 17.37 0.12
CA PRO A 319 -32.84 16.25 0.79
C PRO A 319 -32.34 16.19 2.25
N THR A 320 -33.27 16.18 3.20
CA THR A 320 -32.95 16.11 4.62
C THR A 320 -32.10 14.86 4.90
N PRO A 321 -31.06 14.96 5.75
CA PRO A 321 -30.22 13.82 6.10
C PRO A 321 -31.08 12.67 6.65
N PRO A 322 -30.72 11.41 6.37
CA PRO A 322 -31.50 10.26 6.81
C PRO A 322 -31.63 10.27 8.33
N THR A 323 -32.86 10.37 8.82
CA THR A 323 -33.16 10.31 10.26
C THR A 323 -33.55 8.88 10.64
N LEU A 324 -33.22 8.45 11.86
CA LEU A 324 -33.65 7.18 12.45
C LEU A 324 -35.16 7.15 12.78
N ARG A 325 -35.94 8.17 12.37
CA ARG A 325 -37.36 8.30 12.71
C ARG A 325 -38.23 7.69 11.61
N LEU A 326 -39.31 7.03 12.01
CA LEU A 326 -40.32 6.57 11.06
C LEU A 326 -41.12 7.77 10.50
N PRO A 327 -41.61 7.69 9.24
CA PRO A 327 -42.40 8.77 8.65
C PRO A 327 -43.68 9.03 9.47
N GLY A 328 -43.81 10.24 10.05
CA GLY A 328 -45.02 10.69 10.75
C GLY A 328 -44.89 10.94 12.26
N GLU A 329 -43.72 10.72 12.87
CA GLU A 329 -43.50 10.99 14.29
C GLU A 329 -43.19 12.48 14.54
N ALA A 330 -44.04 13.18 15.30
CA ALA A 330 -43.87 14.60 15.61
C ALA A 330 -42.68 14.84 16.57
N ALA A 331 -41.85 15.84 16.26
CA ALA A 331 -40.72 16.20 17.11
C ALA A 331 -41.18 16.85 18.44
N PRO A 332 -40.59 16.52 19.59
CA PRO A 332 -40.86 17.22 20.83
C PRO A 332 -40.39 18.68 20.75
N ALA A 333 -41.14 19.58 21.38
CA ALA A 333 -41.08 21.04 21.22
C ALA A 333 -39.73 21.73 21.56
N ASN A 334 -38.70 21.00 22.00
CA ASN A 334 -37.41 21.53 22.44
C ASN A 334 -36.20 20.92 21.72
N ALA A 335 -36.32 20.57 20.43
CA ALA A 335 -35.22 20.01 19.65
C ALA A 335 -34.67 20.98 18.60
N GLN A 336 -34.13 22.12 19.03
CA GLN A 336 -33.22 22.91 18.20
C GLN A 336 -31.82 22.28 18.24
N GLY A 337 -31.57 21.29 17.37
CA GLY A 337 -30.24 20.94 16.85
C GLY A 337 -29.10 20.61 17.83
N LYS A 338 -29.34 20.47 19.13
CA LYS A 338 -28.32 20.09 20.11
C LYS A 338 -28.56 18.66 20.58
N VAL A 339 -27.52 17.83 20.48
CA VAL A 339 -27.48 16.50 21.10
C VAL A 339 -27.66 16.69 22.61
N GLN A 340 -28.76 16.18 23.16
CA GLN A 340 -28.96 16.17 24.61
C GLN A 340 -28.16 15.01 25.19
N TYR A 341 -27.16 15.32 26.03
CA TYR A 341 -26.54 14.31 26.87
C TYR A 341 -27.52 13.94 28.00
N PRO A 342 -27.64 12.65 28.36
CA PRO A 342 -28.40 12.25 29.53
C PRO A 342 -27.87 12.99 30.75
N THR A 343 -28.74 13.75 31.40
CA THR A 343 -28.42 14.34 32.70
C THR A 343 -28.57 13.22 33.72
N ASP A 344 -27.42 12.76 34.25
CA ASP A 344 -27.37 11.81 35.36
C ASP A 344 -28.13 12.40 36.56
N LYS A 345 -29.31 11.86 36.83
CA LYS A 345 -30.15 12.25 37.98
C LYS A 345 -29.86 11.47 39.25
N ASP A 346 -28.75 10.73 39.32
CA ASP A 346 -28.38 9.95 40.49
C ASP A 346 -26.93 10.26 40.93
N ALA A 347 -26.75 11.34 41.69
CA ALA A 347 -25.49 11.74 42.31
C ALA A 347 -24.97 10.75 43.39
N SER A 348 -25.62 9.60 43.59
CA SER A 348 -25.26 8.62 44.63
C SER A 348 -24.46 7.42 44.13
N ARG A 349 -24.20 7.27 42.82
CA ARG A 349 -23.37 6.17 42.27
C ARG A 349 -21.92 6.52 41.93
N GLN A 350 -21.49 7.77 42.15
CA GLN A 350 -20.11 8.20 41.88
C GLN A 350 -19.09 7.77 42.94
N ALA A 351 -19.52 7.35 44.13
CA ALA A 351 -18.61 7.10 45.25
C ALA A 351 -17.81 5.77 45.20
N ASN A 352 -17.93 4.94 44.16
CA ASN A 352 -17.24 3.64 44.12
C ASN A 352 -16.67 3.21 42.76
N ARG A 353 -16.31 4.15 41.88
CA ARG A 353 -15.48 3.82 40.71
C ARG A 353 -14.03 4.18 41.01
N GLN A 354 -13.20 3.17 41.25
CA GLN A 354 -11.75 3.38 41.30
C GLN A 354 -11.24 3.82 39.91
N PRO A 355 -10.27 4.73 39.83
CA PRO A 355 -9.69 5.14 38.55
C PRO A 355 -8.94 3.97 37.90
N ILE A 356 -9.04 3.88 36.58
CA ILE A 356 -8.21 2.98 35.78
C ILE A 356 -6.76 3.46 35.89
N PRO A 357 -5.77 2.59 36.22
CA PRO A 357 -4.38 3.00 36.31
C PRO A 357 -3.85 3.49 34.96
N ALA A 358 -3.08 4.58 34.97
CA ALA A 358 -2.42 5.09 33.77
C ALA A 358 -1.34 4.11 33.27
N VAL A 359 -1.16 4.07 31.94
CA VAL A 359 -0.11 3.27 31.29
C VAL A 359 1.26 3.90 31.58
N PRO A 360 2.30 3.13 31.98
CA PRO A 360 3.62 3.68 32.31
C PRO A 360 4.20 4.52 31.16
N GLY A 361 4.61 5.75 31.45
CA GLY A 361 5.23 6.68 30.48
C GLY A 361 4.30 7.72 29.85
N SER A 362 3.05 7.82 30.28
CA SER A 362 2.19 8.95 29.89
C SER A 362 2.48 10.21 30.73
N PRO A 363 2.33 11.42 30.19
CA PRO A 363 2.60 12.69 30.90
C PRO A 363 1.67 12.98 32.09
N ALA A 364 0.70 12.09 32.37
CA ALA A 364 -0.16 12.11 33.55
C ALA A 364 0.36 11.24 34.71
N ASP A 365 1.56 10.66 34.58
CA ASP A 365 2.21 9.89 35.64
C ASP A 365 2.80 10.83 36.72
N PRO A 366 2.36 10.74 37.99
CA PRO A 366 2.85 11.60 39.08
C PRO A 366 4.35 11.47 39.37
N GLN A 367 5.04 10.44 38.85
CA GLN A 367 6.48 10.24 39.06
C GLN A 367 7.38 10.99 38.08
N SER A 368 6.83 11.69 37.07
CA SER A 368 7.64 12.40 36.06
C SER A 368 8.01 13.85 36.45
N GLN A 369 7.69 14.29 37.67
CA GLN A 369 8.10 15.60 38.21
C GLN A 369 9.14 15.42 39.32
N ALA A 370 10.36 15.04 38.95
CA ALA A 370 11.54 15.18 39.80
C ALA A 370 12.63 15.95 39.03
N PRO A 371 13.29 16.96 39.64
CA PRO A 371 14.40 17.65 39.00
C PRO A 371 15.60 16.70 38.81
N PRO A 372 16.43 16.90 37.76
CA PRO A 372 17.54 15.99 37.48
C PRO A 372 18.62 16.06 38.58
N PRO A 373 19.24 14.94 38.96
CA PRO A 373 20.38 14.95 39.87
C PRO A 373 21.63 15.50 39.14
N SER A 374 22.42 16.26 39.89
CA SER A 374 23.73 16.80 39.50
C SER A 374 24.69 15.72 39.01
N VAL A 375 25.25 15.90 37.82
CA VAL A 375 26.30 15.05 37.25
C VAL A 375 27.62 15.36 37.96
N GLN A 376 28.11 14.44 38.80
CA GLN A 376 29.50 14.42 39.23
C GLN A 376 30.37 13.97 38.05
N THR A 377 31.30 14.83 37.65
CA THR A 377 32.36 14.57 36.69
C THR A 377 33.35 13.56 37.28
N THR A 378 33.20 12.28 36.91
CA THR A 378 34.28 11.30 37.05
C THR A 378 35.30 11.53 35.94
N GLN A 379 36.45 12.08 36.32
CA GLN A 379 37.65 12.18 35.49
C GLN A 379 38.11 10.78 35.03
N PRO A 380 38.65 10.62 33.81
CA PRO A 380 39.28 9.38 33.40
C PRO A 380 40.62 9.19 34.13
N VAL A 381 40.74 8.04 34.79
CA VAL A 381 41.95 7.58 35.47
C VAL A 381 43.04 7.32 34.41
N ARG A 382 44.19 7.98 34.57
CA ARG A 382 45.43 7.75 33.80
C ARG A 382 45.95 6.32 34.03
N PRO A 383 46.46 5.62 33.00
CA PRO A 383 47.23 4.40 33.19
C PRO A 383 48.51 4.71 33.97
N GLN A 384 48.80 3.86 34.97
CA GLN A 384 49.97 3.96 35.82
C GLN A 384 51.26 3.77 35.02
N ASP A 385 52.18 4.71 35.21
CA ASP A 385 53.54 4.71 34.73
C ASP A 385 54.36 3.70 35.56
N ILE A 386 54.69 2.55 34.97
CA ILE A 386 55.73 1.66 35.47
C ILE A 386 57.04 2.09 34.81
N GLY A 387 57.85 2.79 35.59
CA GLY A 387 59.30 2.72 35.48
C GLY A 387 59.97 3.85 34.70
N ARG A 388 60.39 4.87 35.44
CA ARG A 388 61.69 5.53 35.21
C ARG A 388 62.21 6.12 36.52
N GLN A 389 63.14 5.39 37.12
CA GLN A 389 64.03 5.90 38.16
C GLN A 389 64.83 7.08 37.60
N ALA A 390 64.90 8.16 38.36
CA ALA A 390 65.87 9.23 38.16
C ALA A 390 67.27 8.77 38.59
N PRO A 391 68.34 9.13 37.87
CA PRO A 391 69.66 9.20 38.45
C PRO A 391 69.86 10.56 39.14
N SER A 392 70.34 10.50 40.37
CA SER A 392 70.80 11.60 41.20
C SER A 392 72.04 12.30 40.64
N LEU A 393 72.19 13.58 40.97
CA LEU A 393 73.30 14.47 40.66
C LEU A 393 74.70 13.90 40.98
N GLY A 394 75.68 14.25 40.15
CA GLY A 394 77.11 14.10 40.41
C GLY A 394 77.97 15.02 39.53
N THR A 395 78.40 16.13 40.15
CA THR A 395 79.48 17.10 39.87
C THR A 395 80.70 16.64 39.05
N GLN A 396 81.13 17.47 38.07
CA GLN A 396 82.50 17.93 37.65
C GLN A 396 83.75 17.00 37.74
N PRO A 397 84.89 17.28 37.07
CA PRO A 397 85.44 18.56 36.59
C PRO A 397 85.31 18.87 35.09
#